data_AF-A0A6I6GXK7-F1
#
_entry.id   AF-A0A6I6GXK7-F1
#
_cell.length_a   1.000
_cell.length_b   1.000
_cell.length_c   1.000
_cell.angle_alpha   90.00
_cell.angle_beta   90.00
_cell.angle_gamma   90.00
#
_symmetry.space_group_name_H-M   'P 1'
#
loop_
_entity.id
_entity.type
_entity.pdbx_description
1 polymer ?
#
loop_
_entity_poly.entity_id
_entity_poly.type
_entity_poly.pdbx_seq_one_letter_code
_entity_poly.pdbx_strand_id
1 'polypeptide(L)'
;MLNSNYDYHKLNFRVNGYHKVAPFGSIEYSAYVGKVFGTLPYMLLDVAPGNEIYYYNKYAFNLMNRFEYINDQYAGIGFEQNFGSGLFKYIGFTRKMKLRQFWNIKTLWGSLSEANRQLNFVQGHPFQELQGKTYAELGTGVDNIFKVLRLDLVWRLAPTPLPQNRTSRFGVFGSFRLAF
;
A
#
# COMPACT_ATOMS: atom_id res chain seq x y z
N MET A 1 35.47 -9.23 11.82
CA MET A 1 34.78 -9.09 13.12
C MET A 1 33.63 -8.12 12.94
N LEU A 2 32.40 -8.60 12.69
CA LEU A 2 31.21 -7.77 12.61
C LEU A 2 30.35 -8.09 13.83
N ASN A 3 30.73 -7.47 14.96
CA ASN A 3 30.00 -7.55 16.21
C ASN A 3 28.69 -6.79 16.04
N SER A 4 27.66 -7.47 15.52
CA SER A 4 26.29 -6.95 15.55
C SER A 4 25.90 -6.87 17.02
N ASN A 5 25.94 -5.67 17.61
CA ASN A 5 25.55 -5.45 19.02
C ASN A 5 24.03 -5.58 19.25
N TYR A 6 23.28 -6.05 18.26
CA TYR A 6 21.83 -6.22 18.32
C TYR A 6 21.47 -7.66 17.94
N ASP A 7 21.05 -8.43 18.95
CA ASP A 7 20.35 -9.70 18.75
C ASP A 7 18.86 -9.42 18.55
N TYR A 8 18.33 -9.83 17.40
CA TYR A 8 16.92 -9.70 17.10
C TYR A 8 16.41 -10.86 16.25
N HIS A 9 15.11 -11.10 16.36
CA HIS A 9 14.41 -12.08 15.54
C HIS A 9 13.33 -11.38 14.74
N LYS A 10 13.25 -11.66 13.44
CA LYS A 10 12.18 -11.14 12.57
C LYS A 10 11.39 -12.30 11.99
N LEU A 11 10.09 -12.30 12.26
CA LEU A 11 9.13 -13.22 11.65
C LEU A 11 8.28 -12.45 10.66
N ASN A 12 8.25 -12.90 9.40
CA ASN A 12 7.42 -12.31 8.36
C ASN A 12 6.69 -13.42 7.62
N PHE A 13 5.38 -13.25 7.44
CA PHE A 13 4.53 -14.12 6.65
C PHE A 13 3.80 -13.29 5.60
N ARG A 14 3.75 -13.79 4.36
CA ARG A 14 3.02 -13.17 3.27
C ARG A 14 2.34 -14.25 2.44
N VAL A 15 1.05 -14.05 2.17
CA VAL A 15 0.23 -14.90 1.33
C VAL A 15 -0.35 -14.05 0.22
N ASN A 16 -0.14 -14.46 -1.02
CA ASN A 16 -0.72 -13.81 -2.19
C ASN A 16 -1.60 -14.81 -2.94
N GLY A 17 -2.68 -14.34 -3.54
CA GLY A 17 -3.55 -15.15 -4.38
C GLY A 17 -4.12 -14.36 -5.54
N TYR A 18 -4.29 -15.04 -6.66
CA TYR A 18 -4.90 -14.50 -7.87
C TYR A 18 -5.94 -15.48 -8.38
N HIS A 19 -7.17 -15.01 -8.57
CA HIS A 19 -8.30 -15.83 -9.01
C HIS A 19 -9.02 -15.14 -10.15
N LYS A 20 -9.30 -15.87 -11.23
CA LYS A 20 -10.15 -15.40 -12.32
C LYS A 20 -11.59 -15.75 -11.99
N VAL A 21 -12.43 -14.74 -11.86
CA VAL A 21 -13.86 -14.90 -11.56
C VAL A 21 -14.63 -14.50 -12.81
N ALA A 22 -14.74 -15.39 -13.79
CA ALA A 22 -15.57 -15.13 -14.97
C ALA A 22 -17.06 -15.18 -14.58
N PRO A 23 -17.92 -14.23 -15.01
CA PRO A 23 -17.66 -13.12 -15.95
C PRO A 23 -17.23 -11.79 -15.27
N PHE A 24 -17.08 -11.74 -13.95
CA PHE A 24 -16.79 -10.54 -13.16
C PHE A 24 -15.32 -10.06 -13.19
N GLY A 25 -14.42 -10.76 -13.88
CA GLY A 25 -13.04 -10.35 -14.12
C GLY A 25 -12.02 -11.14 -13.30
N SER A 26 -11.14 -10.47 -12.57
CA SER A 26 -10.14 -11.13 -11.71
C SER A 26 -9.98 -10.45 -10.37
N ILE A 27 -9.63 -11.24 -9.37
CA ILE A 27 -9.39 -10.83 -8.01
C ILE A 27 -7.95 -11.15 -7.67
N GLU A 28 -7.25 -10.19 -7.08
CA GLU A 28 -5.96 -10.40 -6.47
C GLU A 28 -6.02 -9.96 -5.02
N TYR A 29 -5.49 -10.79 -4.13
CA TYR A 29 -5.36 -10.45 -2.73
C TYR A 29 -3.96 -10.75 -2.24
N SER A 30 -3.51 -9.97 -1.27
CA SER A 30 -2.25 -10.14 -0.58
C SER A 30 -2.48 -9.88 0.89
N ALA A 31 -2.15 -10.82 1.76
CA ALA A 31 -2.14 -10.62 3.20
C ALA A 31 -0.69 -10.77 3.68
N TYR A 32 -0.24 -9.89 4.56
CA TYR A 32 1.08 -9.98 5.17
C TYR A 32 1.01 -9.63 6.64
N VAL A 33 1.87 -10.26 7.43
CA VAL A 33 2.02 -10.00 8.85
C VAL A 33 3.50 -10.18 9.21
N GLY A 34 4.01 -9.35 10.10
CA GLY A 34 5.36 -9.49 10.59
C GLY A 34 5.53 -8.96 12.00
N LYS A 35 6.54 -9.50 12.69
CA LYS A 35 6.93 -9.09 14.03
C LYS A 35 8.44 -9.14 14.18
N VAL A 36 9.00 -8.06 14.69
CA VAL A 36 10.39 -7.90 15.07
C VAL A 36 10.47 -7.98 16.59
N PHE A 37 11.26 -8.93 17.08
CA PHE A 37 11.53 -9.13 18.50
C PHE A 37 12.90 -8.53 18.82
N GLY A 38 12.94 -7.67 19.83
CA GLY A 38 14.14 -6.96 20.26
C GLY A 38 13.95 -5.45 20.20
N THR A 39 14.83 -4.73 20.90
CA THR A 39 14.86 -3.28 20.88
C THR A 39 15.90 -2.83 19.86
N LEU A 40 15.44 -2.25 18.75
CA LEU A 40 16.28 -1.95 17.60
C LEU A 40 16.14 -0.48 17.18
N PRO A 41 17.21 0.11 16.63
CA PRO A 41 17.12 1.38 15.91
C PRO A 41 16.14 1.30 14.75
N TYR A 42 15.47 2.41 14.44
CA TYR A 42 14.42 2.50 13.43
C TYR A 42 14.85 2.04 12.04
N MET A 43 16.15 2.10 11.74
CA MET A 43 16.74 1.63 10.48
C MET A 43 16.66 0.11 10.32
N LEU A 44 16.56 -0.64 11.43
CA LEU A 44 16.44 -2.10 11.47
C LEU A 44 14.99 -2.57 11.72
N LEU A 45 14.08 -1.65 12.07
CA LEU A 45 12.66 -1.93 12.22
C LEU A 45 11.95 -2.02 10.86
N ASP A 46 10.74 -2.58 10.87
CA ASP A 46 9.95 -2.67 9.64
C ASP A 46 9.32 -1.32 9.31
N VAL A 47 9.58 -0.84 8.10
CA VAL A 47 9.02 0.40 7.58
C VAL A 47 7.88 0.03 6.66
N ALA A 48 6.69 0.57 6.96
CA ALA A 48 5.53 0.35 6.13
C ALA A 48 5.87 0.74 4.67
N PRO A 49 5.57 -0.11 3.67
CA PRO A 49 6.00 0.13 2.30
C PRO A 49 5.20 1.32 1.73
N GLY A 50 5.76 2.52 1.84
CA GLY A 50 5.24 3.75 1.24
C GLY A 50 5.83 3.97 -0.14
N ASN A 51 5.10 4.68 -0.99
CA ASN A 51 5.53 5.02 -2.33
C ASN A 51 5.70 6.53 -2.44
N GLU A 52 6.95 6.98 -2.56
CA GLU A 52 7.28 8.40 -2.78
C GLU A 52 7.24 8.79 -4.27
N ILE A 53 7.06 7.82 -5.16
CA ILE A 53 7.09 8.05 -6.61
C ILE A 53 5.65 8.15 -7.11
N TYR A 54 5.38 9.12 -8.00
CA TYR A 54 4.09 9.27 -8.71
C TYR A 54 3.73 8.09 -9.65
N TYR A 55 4.41 6.96 -9.54
CA TYR A 55 4.20 5.74 -10.28
C TYR A 55 3.50 4.71 -9.39
N TYR A 56 2.34 4.17 -9.81
CA TYR A 56 1.58 3.23 -8.99
C TYR A 56 2.39 1.98 -8.61
N ASN A 57 2.50 1.70 -7.32
CA ASN A 57 3.11 0.47 -6.80
C ASN A 57 2.03 -0.42 -6.20
N LYS A 58 1.93 -1.66 -6.70
CA LYS A 58 0.96 -2.64 -6.20
C LYS A 58 1.24 -3.08 -4.76
N TYR A 59 2.50 -3.12 -4.37
CA TYR A 59 2.97 -3.63 -3.08
C TYR A 59 3.21 -2.55 -2.03
N ALA A 60 3.06 -1.27 -2.38
CA ALA A 60 3.23 -0.15 -1.47
C ALA A 60 1.96 0.72 -1.41
N PHE A 61 1.81 1.47 -0.33
CA PHE A 61 0.77 2.48 -0.17
C PHE A 61 1.17 3.72 -0.98
N ASN A 62 0.27 4.16 -1.86
CA ASN A 62 0.63 5.17 -2.86
C ASN A 62 0.58 6.59 -2.30
N LEU A 63 -0.23 6.84 -1.27
CA LEU A 63 -0.32 8.15 -0.62
C LEU A 63 0.55 8.24 0.62
N MET A 64 1.16 7.13 1.06
CA MET A 64 2.04 7.06 2.24
C MET A 64 3.46 7.42 1.85
N ASN A 65 4.06 8.37 2.56
CA ASN A 65 5.47 8.71 2.36
C ASN A 65 6.35 7.53 2.81
N ARG A 66 7.53 7.40 2.22
CA ARG A 66 8.50 6.39 2.66
C ARG A 66 8.99 6.83 4.05
N PHE A 67 9.12 5.87 4.96
CA PHE A 67 9.44 6.14 6.37
C PHE A 67 8.38 6.94 7.14
N GLU A 68 7.15 7.11 6.62
CA GLU A 68 6.08 7.77 7.39
C GLU A 68 5.72 6.97 8.65
N TYR A 69 5.66 5.64 8.55
CA TYR A 69 5.29 4.76 9.65
C TYR A 69 6.28 3.61 9.88
N ILE A 70 6.79 3.53 11.11
CA ILE A 70 7.64 2.44 11.58
C ILE A 70 6.85 1.57 12.55
N ASN A 71 7.02 0.26 12.42
CA ASN A 71 6.34 -0.71 13.26
C ASN A 71 7.30 -1.85 13.62
N ASP A 72 7.17 -2.38 14.83
CA ASP A 72 7.82 -3.64 15.19
C ASP A 72 6.88 -4.82 14.96
N GLN A 73 5.57 -4.61 15.05
CA GLN A 73 4.55 -5.57 14.64
C GLN A 73 3.58 -4.92 13.66
N TYR A 74 3.32 -5.61 12.56
CA TYR A 74 2.48 -5.11 11.48
C TYR A 74 1.68 -6.24 10.84
N ALA A 75 0.49 -5.89 10.38
CA ALA A 75 -0.37 -6.74 9.56
C ALA A 75 -0.97 -5.87 8.47
N GLY A 76 -1.10 -6.38 7.26
CA GLY A 76 -1.71 -5.64 6.18
C GLY A 76 -2.38 -6.53 5.17
N ILE A 77 -3.40 -5.99 4.54
CA ILE A 77 -4.18 -6.68 3.53
C ILE A 77 -4.29 -5.75 2.32
N GLY A 78 -4.01 -6.29 1.15
CA GLY A 78 -4.26 -5.67 -0.14
C GLY A 78 -5.28 -6.51 -0.88
N PHE A 79 -6.25 -5.85 -1.49
CA PHE A 79 -7.25 -6.49 -2.33
C PHE A 79 -7.44 -5.63 -3.58
N GLU A 80 -7.35 -6.23 -4.75
CA GLU A 80 -7.59 -5.59 -6.04
C GLU A 80 -8.60 -6.43 -6.82
N GLN A 81 -9.68 -5.79 -7.25
CA GLN A 81 -10.67 -6.40 -8.12
C GLN A 81 -10.64 -5.67 -9.46
N ASN A 82 -10.37 -6.44 -10.51
CA ASN A 82 -10.49 -5.98 -11.88
C ASN A 82 -11.82 -6.50 -12.45
N PHE A 83 -12.66 -5.60 -12.96
CA PHE A 83 -13.94 -5.92 -13.57
C PHE A 83 -13.86 -6.13 -15.09
N GLY A 84 -12.65 -6.05 -15.66
CA GLY A 84 -12.45 -6.01 -17.11
C GLY A 84 -13.25 -4.85 -17.71
N SER A 85 -13.99 -5.12 -18.80
CA SER A 85 -14.76 -4.11 -19.53
C SER A 85 -15.90 -3.46 -18.72
N GLY A 86 -16.27 -4.03 -17.56
CA GLY A 86 -17.18 -3.43 -16.57
C GLY A 86 -18.33 -2.59 -17.15
N LEU A 87 -18.40 -1.32 -16.73
CA LEU A 87 -19.35 -0.31 -17.25
C LEU A 87 -19.00 0.20 -18.66
N PHE A 88 -17.72 0.12 -19.05
CA PHE A 88 -17.23 0.56 -20.37
C PHE A 88 -17.76 -0.27 -21.54
N LYS A 89 -18.42 -1.40 -21.28
CA LYS A 89 -19.13 -2.18 -22.30
C LYS A 89 -20.38 -1.48 -22.82
N TYR A 90 -21.01 -0.60 -22.04
CA TYR A 90 -22.25 0.08 -22.41
C TYR A 90 -22.02 1.34 -23.25
N ILE A 91 -20.89 2.01 -23.08
CA ILE A 91 -20.52 3.22 -23.83
C ILE A 91 -19.78 2.81 -25.12
N GLY A 92 -20.32 3.21 -26.28
CA GLY A 92 -19.83 2.75 -27.59
C GLY A 92 -18.37 3.12 -27.91
N PHE A 93 -17.91 4.30 -27.49
CA PHE A 93 -16.53 4.76 -27.70
C PHE A 93 -15.51 3.99 -26.85
N THR A 94 -15.82 3.76 -25.57
CA THR A 94 -14.94 3.05 -24.63
C THR A 94 -14.82 1.56 -24.95
N ARG A 95 -15.85 0.97 -25.59
CA ARG A 95 -15.81 -0.40 -26.10
C ARG A 95 -14.71 -0.61 -27.13
N LYS A 96 -14.48 0.35 -28.03
CA LYS A 96 -13.40 0.28 -29.03
C LYS A 96 -12.01 0.38 -28.40
N MET A 97 -11.90 1.17 -27.33
CA MET A 97 -10.64 1.35 -26.57
C MET A 97 -10.31 0.18 -25.64
N LYS A 98 -11.22 -0.76 -25.42
CA LYS A 98 -11.04 -1.92 -24.52
C LYS A 98 -10.61 -1.52 -23.10
N LEU A 99 -11.17 -0.41 -22.60
CA LEU A 99 -10.87 0.08 -21.25
C LEU A 99 -11.26 -0.94 -20.20
N ARG A 100 -10.47 -1.04 -19.14
CA ARG A 100 -10.74 -1.92 -18.01
C ARG A 100 -10.95 -1.11 -16.74
N GLN A 101 -11.99 -1.46 -15.98
CA GLN A 101 -12.23 -0.86 -14.67
C GLN A 101 -11.67 -1.75 -13.57
N PHE A 102 -11.06 -1.15 -12.57
CA PHE A 102 -10.65 -1.85 -11.37
C PHE A 102 -10.83 -0.97 -10.14
N TRP A 103 -10.87 -1.60 -8.98
CA TRP A 103 -10.67 -0.94 -7.70
C TRP A 103 -9.72 -1.77 -6.86
N ASN A 104 -9.05 -1.11 -5.92
CA ASN A 104 -8.20 -1.74 -4.94
C ASN A 104 -8.44 -1.11 -3.57
N ILE A 105 -8.20 -1.87 -2.52
CA ILE A 105 -8.15 -1.39 -1.16
C ILE A 105 -6.90 -1.97 -0.53
N LYS A 106 -6.18 -1.14 0.22
CA LYS A 106 -5.01 -1.55 0.98
C LYS A 106 -5.19 -1.08 2.40
N THR A 107 -4.96 -1.96 3.35
CA THR A 107 -5.02 -1.67 4.77
C THR A 107 -3.75 -2.14 5.45
N LEU A 108 -3.34 -1.42 6.48
CA LEU A 108 -2.22 -1.72 7.34
C LEU A 108 -2.61 -1.41 8.78
N TRP A 109 -2.33 -2.37 9.65
CA TRP A 109 -2.36 -2.26 11.08
C TRP A 109 -0.93 -2.40 11.57
N GLY A 110 -0.50 -1.51 12.42
CA GLY A 110 0.87 -1.47 12.89
C GLY A 110 0.92 -0.89 14.28
N SER A 111 1.87 -1.35 15.06
CA SER A 111 2.20 -0.71 16.33
C SER A 111 3.69 -0.82 16.58
N LEU A 112 4.13 -0.01 17.55
CA LEU A 112 5.48 -0.02 18.05
C LEU A 112 5.42 -0.33 19.55
N SER A 113 6.27 -1.24 20.03
CA SER A 113 6.43 -1.49 21.46
C SER A 113 7.04 -0.28 22.17
N GLU A 114 6.72 -0.14 23.45
CA GLU A 114 7.21 0.94 24.30
C GLU A 114 8.74 1.06 24.28
N ALA A 115 9.45 -0.08 24.33
CA ALA A 115 10.90 -0.10 24.32
C ALA A 115 11.48 0.46 23.01
N ASN A 116 10.90 0.07 21.86
CA ASN A 116 11.28 0.60 20.56
C ASN A 116 10.87 2.06 20.40
N ARG A 117 9.76 2.47 21.00
CA ARG A 117 9.33 3.88 21.03
C ARG A 117 10.33 4.74 21.81
N GLN A 118 10.69 4.34 23.02
CA GLN A 118 11.64 5.09 23.85
C GLN A 118 13.04 5.20 23.23
N LEU A 119 13.49 4.16 22.52
CA LEU A 119 14.78 4.17 21.84
C LEU A 119 14.78 5.06 20.58
N ASN A 120 13.66 5.13 19.86
CA ASN A 120 13.58 5.78 18.55
C ASN A 120 12.84 7.12 18.53
N PHE A 121 12.09 7.50 19.56
CA PHE A 121 11.40 8.79 19.64
C PHE A 121 12.19 9.77 20.52
N VAL A 122 13.33 10.25 20.01
CA VAL A 122 14.09 11.40 20.53
C VAL A 122 13.67 12.67 19.77
N GLN A 123 13.87 13.87 20.31
CA GLN A 123 13.32 15.09 19.69
C GLN A 123 13.75 15.28 18.22
N GLY A 124 12.78 15.50 17.32
CA GLY A 124 13.03 15.91 15.92
C GLY A 124 12.91 14.84 14.84
N HIS A 125 12.36 13.65 15.13
CA HIS A 125 12.27 12.59 14.12
C HIS A 125 11.22 12.84 13.02
N PRO A 126 11.52 12.44 11.76
CA PRO A 126 10.63 12.61 10.61
C PRO A 126 9.53 11.54 10.50
N PHE A 127 9.51 10.54 11.40
CA PHE A 127 8.65 9.38 11.33
C PHE A 127 7.57 9.36 12.42
N GLN A 128 6.44 8.73 12.12
CA GLN A 128 5.30 8.59 13.03
C GLN A 128 5.07 7.12 13.38
N GLU A 129 4.43 6.86 14.51
CA GLU A 129 3.91 5.52 14.84
C GLU A 129 2.42 5.46 14.50
N LEU A 130 1.95 4.31 14.03
CA LEU A 130 0.53 4.09 13.77
C LEU A 130 -0.29 4.03 15.08
N GLN A 131 0.35 3.82 16.24
CA GLN A 131 -0.30 3.70 17.56
C GLN A 131 -1.44 2.66 17.60
N GLY A 132 -1.33 1.59 16.82
CA GLY A 132 -2.42 0.60 16.68
C GLY A 132 -3.60 1.10 15.83
N LYS A 133 -3.55 2.31 15.27
CA LYS A 133 -4.54 2.80 14.30
C LYS A 133 -4.39 2.05 12.99
N THR A 134 -5.47 2.01 12.23
CA THR A 134 -5.46 1.46 10.88
C THR A 134 -5.06 2.54 9.89
N TYR A 135 -4.15 2.23 9.00
CA TYR A 135 -3.94 2.96 7.76
C TYR A 135 -4.73 2.26 6.65
N ALA A 136 -5.49 3.02 5.87
CA ALA A 136 -6.28 2.47 4.79
C ALA A 136 -6.30 3.40 3.57
N GLU A 137 -6.12 2.82 2.39
CA GLU A 137 -6.23 3.49 1.10
C GLU A 137 -7.21 2.73 0.21
N LEU A 138 -8.06 3.48 -0.48
CA LEU A 138 -8.94 2.97 -1.52
C LEU A 138 -8.48 3.55 -2.86
N GLY A 139 -8.24 2.70 -3.85
CA GLY A 139 -7.95 3.07 -5.22
C GLY A 139 -9.07 2.65 -6.17
N THR A 140 -9.34 3.45 -7.18
CA THR A 140 -10.16 3.07 -8.34
C THR A 140 -9.53 3.62 -9.60
N GLY A 141 -9.78 3.01 -10.75
CA GLY A 141 -9.11 3.51 -11.94
C GLY A 141 -9.55 2.85 -13.23
N VAL A 142 -8.86 3.31 -14.28
CA VAL A 142 -9.04 2.83 -15.64
C VAL A 142 -7.70 2.33 -16.15
N ASP A 143 -7.68 1.05 -16.50
CA ASP A 143 -6.55 0.37 -17.10
C ASP A 143 -6.78 0.21 -18.62
N ASN A 144 -5.70 -0.04 -19.35
CA ASN A 144 -5.70 -0.28 -20.78
C ASN A 144 -6.14 0.92 -21.64
N ILE A 145 -5.92 2.15 -21.16
CA ILE A 145 -6.10 3.37 -21.96
C ILE A 145 -5.07 3.34 -23.10
N PHE A 146 -5.54 3.43 -24.36
CA PHE A 146 -4.69 3.24 -25.55
C PHE A 146 -3.83 1.95 -25.54
N LYS A 147 -4.22 0.93 -24.76
CA LYS A 147 -3.47 -0.32 -24.53
C LYS A 147 -2.15 -0.20 -23.77
N VAL A 148 -1.79 0.98 -23.26
CA VAL A 148 -0.46 1.21 -22.63
C VAL A 148 -0.54 1.97 -21.32
N LEU A 149 -1.64 2.67 -21.06
CA LEU A 149 -1.80 3.56 -19.93
C LEU A 149 -2.78 2.99 -18.91
N ARG A 150 -2.41 3.14 -17.63
CA ARG A 150 -3.28 2.90 -16.48
C ARG A 150 -3.31 4.16 -15.62
N LEU A 151 -4.50 4.56 -15.23
CA LEU A 151 -4.75 5.70 -14.36
C LEU A 151 -5.45 5.22 -13.09
N ASP A 152 -4.83 5.48 -11.94
CA ASP A 152 -5.29 5.13 -10.61
C ASP A 152 -5.61 6.41 -9.82
N LEU A 153 -6.83 6.50 -9.33
CA LEU A 153 -7.30 7.50 -8.38
C LEU A 153 -7.27 6.86 -6.99
N VAL A 154 -6.48 7.40 -6.07
CA VAL A 154 -6.30 6.82 -4.73
C VAL A 154 -6.74 7.82 -3.68
N TRP A 155 -7.49 7.36 -2.68
CA TRP A 155 -7.93 8.12 -1.52
C TRP A 155 -7.41 7.47 -0.23
N ARG A 156 -6.88 8.27 0.68
CA ARG A 156 -6.51 7.84 2.04
C ARG A 156 -7.77 7.93 2.91
N LEU A 157 -8.21 6.80 3.47
CA LEU A 157 -9.40 6.68 4.31
C LEU A 157 -9.07 6.73 5.81
N ALA A 158 -7.88 6.28 6.19
CA ALA A 158 -7.42 6.24 7.58
C ALA A 158 -5.90 6.50 7.66
N PRO A 159 -5.35 6.98 8.78
CA PRO A 159 -5.99 7.21 10.10
C PRO A 159 -6.88 8.46 10.19
N THR A 160 -7.83 8.46 11.14
CA THR A 160 -8.62 9.64 11.52
C THR A 160 -8.04 10.33 12.76
N PRO A 161 -7.96 11.69 12.80
CA PRO A 161 -8.31 12.61 11.72
C PRO A 161 -7.33 12.53 10.54
N LEU A 162 -7.84 12.68 9.33
CA LEU A 162 -7.03 12.66 8.11
C LEU A 162 -6.01 13.81 8.12
N PRO A 163 -4.83 13.63 7.48
CA PRO A 163 -3.85 14.70 7.37
C PRO A 163 -4.46 15.94 6.72
N GLN A 164 -4.11 17.14 7.23
CA GLN A 164 -4.63 18.41 6.72
C GLN A 164 -4.24 18.67 5.25
N ASN A 165 -3.13 18.08 4.80
CA ASN A 165 -2.65 18.17 3.43
C ASN A 165 -3.56 17.42 2.45
N ARG A 166 -4.13 18.16 1.49
CA ARG A 166 -5.01 17.60 0.45
C ARG A 166 -4.32 16.53 -0.40
N THR A 167 -3.03 16.71 -0.70
CA THR A 167 -2.19 15.79 -1.46
C THR A 167 -1.98 14.44 -0.76
N SER A 168 -2.06 14.41 0.57
CA SER A 168 -1.98 13.18 1.36
C SER A 168 -3.34 12.48 1.51
N ARG A 169 -4.44 13.14 1.12
CA ARG A 169 -5.80 12.56 1.15
C ARG A 169 -6.24 11.97 -0.17
N PHE A 170 -5.77 12.54 -1.28
CA PHE A 170 -6.12 12.11 -2.63
C PHE A 170 -4.95 12.32 -3.59
N GLY A 171 -4.70 11.33 -4.43
CA GLY A 171 -3.68 11.38 -5.46
C GLY A 171 -4.13 10.67 -6.73
N VAL A 172 -3.64 11.19 -7.86
CA VAL A 172 -3.81 10.60 -9.17
C VAL A 172 -2.47 10.04 -9.60
N PHE A 173 -2.42 8.75 -9.87
CA PHE A 173 -1.21 8.04 -10.28
C PHE A 173 -1.39 7.51 -11.69
N GLY A 174 -0.39 7.74 -12.54
CA GLY A 174 -0.31 7.16 -13.86
C GLY A 174 0.75 6.07 -13.88
N SER A 175 0.47 4.96 -14.54
CA SER A 175 1.50 3.97 -14.87
C SER A 175 1.42 3.60 -16.34
N PHE A 176 2.60 3.37 -16.93
CA PHE A 176 2.74 2.91 -18.29
C PHE A 176 3.10 1.43 -18.26
N ARG A 177 2.31 0.59 -18.93
CA ARG A 177 2.60 -0.83 -19.08
C ARG A 177 2.57 -1.20 -20.56
N LEU A 178 3.75 -1.38 -21.13
CA LEU A 178 3.90 -1.97 -22.46
C LEU A 178 3.64 -3.47 -22.33
N ALA A 179 2.48 -3.91 -22.78
CA ALA A 179 2.19 -5.33 -22.99
C ALA A 179 2.45 -5.62 -24.48
N PHE A 180 3.58 -6.26 -24.76
CA PHE A 180 3.89 -6.81 -26.09
C PHE A 180 3.12 -8.11 -26.31
#